data_AF-A0A840S9Y8-F1
#
_entry.id   AF-A0A840S9Y8-F1
#
_cell.length_a   1.000
_cell.length_b   1.000
_cell.length_c   1.000
_cell.angle_alpha   90.00
_cell.angle_beta   90.00
_cell.angle_gamma   90.00
#
_symmetry.space_group_name_H-M   'P 1'
#
loop_
_entity.id
_entity.type
_entity.pdbx_description
1 polymer ?
#
loop_
_entity_poly.entity_id
_entity_poly.type
_entity_poly.pdbx_seq_one_letter_code
_entity_poly.pdbx_strand_id
1 'polypeptide(L)'
;MEVLDNLRRRFGDFIRNNSKLTLTIIFTLTAFVAVALVIVLYETAHLPKPLKKSDIKQQNDFIQTDSFFVPDEKPVIEDYYFSRDEKEKWTEEETDKWFTVPDSRWVESLSEANRQKVNKILGAAP
;
A
#
# COMPACT_ATOMS: atom_id res chain seq x y z
N MET A 1 -32.01 12.58 -32.51
CA MET A 1 -32.98 13.28 -31.64
C MET A 1 -34.31 12.54 -31.54
N GLU A 2 -34.82 11.99 -32.65
CA GLU A 2 -36.08 11.22 -32.69
C GLU A 2 -36.20 10.06 -31.69
N VAL A 3 -35.10 9.34 -31.42
CA VAL A 3 -35.06 8.25 -30.43
C VAL A 3 -35.29 8.75 -29.00
N LEU A 4 -34.71 9.91 -28.64
CA LEU A 4 -34.87 10.51 -27.31
C LEU A 4 -36.29 11.03 -27.11
N ASP A 5 -36.87 11.63 -28.15
CA ASP A 5 -38.25 12.12 -28.11
C ASP A 5 -39.27 10.97 -28.02
N ASN A 6 -39.01 9.85 -28.71
CA ASN A 6 -39.82 8.65 -28.62
C ASN A 6 -39.73 8.02 -27.21
N LEU A 7 -38.53 7.93 -26.64
CA LEU A 7 -38.33 7.47 -25.26
C LEU A 7 -39.12 8.36 -24.27
N ARG A 8 -38.93 9.68 -24.37
CA ARG A 8 -39.57 10.65 -23.46
C ARG A 8 -41.10 10.56 -23.50
N ARG A 9 -41.69 10.41 -24.69
CA ARG A 9 -43.14 10.22 -24.85
C ARG A 9 -43.61 8.93 -24.20
N ARG A 10 -42.92 7.81 -24.44
CA ARG A 10 -43.24 6.52 -23.82
C ARG A 10 -43.17 6.55 -22.29
N PHE A 11 -42.16 7.22 -21.72
CA PHE A 11 -42.05 7.42 -20.27
C PHE A 11 -43.19 8.28 -19.73
N GLY A 12 -43.53 9.38 -20.40
CA GLY A 12 -44.65 10.24 -20.00
C GLY A 12 -45.99 9.52 -20.06
N ASP A 13 -46.22 8.74 -21.12
CA ASP A 13 -47.44 7.95 -21.28
C ASP A 13 -47.52 6.82 -20.24
N PHE A 14 -46.39 6.18 -19.90
CA PHE A 14 -46.31 5.18 -18.85
C PHE A 14 -46.66 5.76 -17.46
N ILE A 15 -46.10 6.92 -17.13
CA ILE A 15 -46.38 7.63 -15.86
C ILE A 15 -47.86 8.01 -15.77
N ARG A 16 -48.44 8.51 -16.86
CA ARG A 16 -49.85 8.93 -16.90
C ARG A 16 -50.82 7.74 -16.82
N ASN A 17 -50.54 6.66 -17.52
CA ASN A 17 -51.42 5.49 -17.59
C ASN A 17 -51.35 4.62 -16.33
N ASN A 18 -50.17 4.51 -15.71
CA ASN A 18 -49.92 3.65 -14.56
C ASN A 18 -49.56 4.48 -13.31
N SER A 19 -50.38 5.48 -12.99
CA SER A 19 -50.11 6.44 -11.91
C SER A 19 -49.85 5.75 -10.56
N LYS A 20 -50.65 4.73 -10.20
CA LYS A 20 -50.47 3.94 -8.96
C LYS A 20 -49.13 3.18 -8.92
N LEU A 21 -48.79 2.47 -10.01
CA LEU A 21 -47.52 1.72 -10.09
C LEU A 21 -46.32 2.67 -10.07
N THR A 22 -46.41 3.78 -10.79
CA THR A 22 -45.36 4.81 -10.79
C THR A 22 -45.13 5.37 -9.39
N LEU A 23 -46.20 5.64 -8.64
CA LEU A 23 -46.12 6.12 -7.26
C LEU A 23 -45.47 5.08 -6.34
N THR A 24 -45.79 3.79 -6.51
CA THR A 24 -45.14 2.71 -5.74
C THR A 24 -43.65 2.59 -6.06
N ILE A 25 -43.26 2.67 -7.34
CA ILE A 25 -41.86 2.59 -7.75
C ILE A 25 -41.08 3.77 -7.18
N ILE A 26 -41.60 5.00 -7.30
CA ILE A 26 -40.96 6.20 -6.74
C ILE A 26 -40.83 6.08 -5.22
N PHE A 27 -41.88 5.62 -4.54
CA PHE A 27 -41.85 5.44 -3.09
C PHE A 27 -40.80 4.41 -2.65
N THR A 28 -40.78 3.25 -3.29
CA THR A 28 -39.78 2.19 -3.00
C THR A 28 -38.35 2.65 -3.27
N LEU A 29 -38.12 3.36 -4.38
CA LEU A 29 -36.80 3.92 -4.71
C LEU A 29 -36.37 4.96 -3.67
N THR A 30 -37.28 5.85 -3.28
CA THR A 30 -37.02 6.89 -2.26
C THR A 30 -36.71 6.26 -0.91
N ALA A 31 -37.48 5.24 -0.50
CA ALA A 31 -37.25 4.51 0.74
C ALA A 31 -35.89 3.79 0.73
N PHE A 32 -35.51 3.16 -0.38
CA PHE A 32 -34.21 2.51 -0.51
C PHE A 32 -33.05 3.51 -0.37
N VAL A 33 -33.14 4.67 -1.03
CA VAL A 33 -32.15 5.75 -0.90
C VAL A 33 -32.08 6.28 0.53
N ALA A 34 -33.23 6.45 1.18
CA ALA A 34 -33.28 6.90 2.58
C ALA A 34 -32.58 5.90 3.52
N VAL A 35 -32.82 4.59 3.35
CA VAL A 35 -32.16 3.54 4.14
C VAL A 35 -30.65 3.55 3.89
N ALA A 36 -30.22 3.65 2.63
CA ALA A 36 -28.80 3.72 2.29
C ALA A 36 -28.11 4.94 2.94
N LEU A 37 -28.77 6.11 2.95
CA LEU A 37 -28.28 7.31 3.62
C LEU A 37 -28.15 7.11 5.13
N VAL A 38 -29.12 6.46 5.78
CA VAL A 38 -29.05 6.16 7.21
C VAL A 38 -27.87 5.25 7.52
N ILE A 39 -27.60 4.23 6.69
CA ILE A 39 -26.44 3.34 6.87
C ILE A 39 -25.12 4.12 6.75
N VAL A 40 -24.98 4.96 5.72
CA VAL A 40 -23.78 5.80 5.54
C VAL A 40 -23.60 6.78 6.70
N LEU A 41 -24.68 7.40 7.18
CA LEU A 41 -24.62 8.30 8.33
C LEU A 41 -24.27 7.55 9.62
N TYR A 42 -24.80 6.35 9.82
CA TYR A 42 -24.47 5.50 10.95
C TYR A 42 -22.99 5.10 10.92
N GLU A 43 -22.49 4.62 9.78
CA GLU A 43 -21.08 4.28 9.62
C GLU A 43 -20.21 5.52 9.85
N THR A 44 -20.48 6.66 9.22
CA THR A 44 -19.67 7.87 9.40
C THR A 44 -19.73 8.47 10.81
N ALA A 45 -20.84 8.29 11.55
CA ALA A 45 -20.95 8.69 12.95
C ALA A 45 -20.20 7.75 13.90
N HIS A 46 -20.12 6.46 13.56
CA HIS A 46 -19.42 5.44 14.35
C HIS A 46 -18.01 5.14 13.88
N LEU A 47 -17.57 5.68 12.74
CA LEU A 47 -16.18 5.70 12.37
C LEU A 47 -15.44 6.43 13.49
N PRO A 48 -14.42 5.81 14.11
CA PRO A 48 -13.55 6.56 15.00
C PRO A 48 -13.04 7.72 14.16
N LYS A 49 -13.31 8.96 14.62
CA LYS A 49 -12.73 10.17 14.03
C LYS A 49 -11.28 9.82 13.75
N PRO A 50 -10.75 10.03 12.53
CA PRO A 50 -9.33 9.82 12.30
C PRO A 50 -8.66 10.55 13.45
N LEU A 51 -7.90 9.80 14.26
CA LEU A 51 -7.15 10.37 15.37
C LEU A 51 -6.60 11.67 14.78
N LYS A 52 -7.10 12.82 15.28
CA LYS A 52 -6.44 14.08 14.97
C LYS A 52 -4.98 13.73 15.15
N LYS A 53 -4.12 14.08 14.20
CA LYS A 53 -2.68 14.07 14.43
C LYS A 53 -2.41 15.06 15.58
N SER A 54 -2.83 14.70 16.79
CA SER A 54 -2.51 15.33 18.03
C SER A 54 -1.10 14.86 18.29
N ASP A 55 -0.23 15.85 18.30
CA ASP A 55 1.18 15.72 18.59
C ASP A 55 1.95 14.95 17.52
N ILE A 56 2.05 15.58 16.34
CA ILE A 56 3.42 15.74 15.83
C ILE A 56 4.12 16.51 16.95
N LYS A 57 4.77 15.77 17.87
CA LYS A 57 5.70 16.31 18.86
C LYS A 57 6.47 17.38 18.12
N GLN A 58 6.36 18.64 18.55
CA GLN A 58 7.27 19.69 18.10
C GLN A 58 8.64 19.06 18.18
N GLN A 59 9.26 18.86 17.01
CA GLN A 59 10.62 18.41 16.94
C GLN A 59 11.37 19.51 17.66
N ASN A 60 11.81 19.24 18.89
CA ASN A 60 12.65 20.19 19.62
C ASN A 60 13.79 20.52 18.67
N ASP A 61 13.87 21.77 18.25
CA ASP A 61 14.96 22.23 17.41
C ASP A 61 16.26 21.79 18.10
N PHE A 62 17.09 21.05 17.39
CA PHE A 62 18.36 20.57 17.94
C PHE A 62 19.25 21.79 18.17
N ILE A 63 19.32 22.26 19.41
CA ILE A 63 20.25 23.29 19.83
C ILE A 63 21.51 22.58 20.33
N GLN A 64 22.55 22.54 19.49
CA GLN A 64 23.83 21.98 19.86
C GLN A 64 24.41 22.77 21.04
N THR A 65 24.35 22.18 22.24
CA THR A 65 24.84 22.81 23.48
C THR A 65 26.32 22.50 23.73
N ASP A 66 26.80 21.39 23.17
CA ASP A 66 28.16 20.90 23.38
C ASP A 66 29.06 21.19 22.17
N SER A 67 30.32 21.56 22.47
CA SER A 67 31.35 21.71 21.44
C SER A 67 31.65 20.36 20.79
N PHE A 68 31.74 20.33 19.46
CA PHE A 68 32.04 19.12 18.70
C PHE A 68 33.36 18.49 19.16
N PHE A 69 33.29 17.27 19.69
CA PHE A 69 34.45 16.49 20.10
C PHE A 69 34.76 15.46 19.01
N VAL A 70 35.87 15.67 18.30
CA VAL A 70 36.43 14.66 17.38
C VAL A 70 37.11 13.60 18.25
N PRO A 71 36.70 12.32 18.18
CA PRO A 71 37.40 11.27 18.90
C PRO A 71 38.84 11.15 18.36
N ASP A 72 39.80 10.91 19.25
CA ASP A 72 41.18 10.68 18.87
C ASP A 72 41.26 9.48 17.91
N GLU A 73 41.55 9.76 16.63
CA GLU A 73 41.74 8.74 15.62
C GLU A 73 43.01 7.96 15.97
N LYS A 74 42.86 6.67 16.32
CA LYS A 74 44.02 5.79 16.30
C LYS A 74 44.53 5.75 14.87
N PRO A 75 45.85 5.95 14.62
CA PRO A 75 46.38 5.85 13.27
C PRO A 75 45.99 4.48 12.71
N VAL A 76 45.28 4.49 11.58
CA VAL A 76 45.00 3.27 10.83
C VAL A 76 46.37 2.70 10.44
N ILE A 77 46.71 1.54 10.98
CA ILE A 77 47.88 0.79 10.52
C ILE A 77 47.52 0.31 9.11
N GLU A 78 48.10 0.94 8.09
CA GLU A 78 47.79 0.71 6.67
C GLU A 78 48.03 -0.75 6.22
N ASP A 79 48.70 -1.56 7.03
CA ASP A 79 49.29 -2.82 6.55
C ASP A 79 48.32 -4.00 6.36
N TYR A 80 47.10 -3.96 6.92
CA TYR A 80 46.22 -5.14 6.89
C TYR A 80 45.31 -5.25 5.65
N TYR A 81 44.99 -4.13 4.99
CA TYR A 81 44.06 -4.12 3.85
C TYR A 81 44.76 -4.01 2.49
N PHE A 82 45.94 -3.38 2.42
CA PHE A 82 46.65 -3.14 1.17
C PHE A 82 47.69 -4.21 0.79
N SER A 83 47.97 -5.18 1.68
CA SER A 83 48.92 -6.27 1.43
C SER A 83 48.29 -7.52 0.81
N ARG A 84 46.97 -7.53 0.62
CA ARG A 84 46.27 -8.67 0.03
C ARG A 84 46.34 -8.59 -1.49
N ASP A 85 47.04 -9.55 -2.10
CA ASP A 85 47.01 -9.71 -3.55
C ASP A 85 45.55 -9.86 -4.02
N GLU A 86 45.11 -8.93 -4.87
CA GLU A 86 43.76 -8.94 -5.45
C GLU A 86 43.66 -10.11 -6.44
N LYS A 87 43.08 -11.21 -5.98
CA LYS A 87 42.79 -12.36 -6.84
C LYS A 87 41.43 -12.15 -7.51
N GLU A 88 41.37 -12.33 -8.82
CA GLU A 88 40.13 -12.26 -9.61
C GLU A 88 39.06 -13.24 -9.12
N LYS A 89 39.50 -14.37 -8.53
CA LYS A 89 38.62 -15.41 -7.97
C LYS A 89 39.19 -15.93 -6.66
N TRP A 90 38.28 -16.30 -5.75
CA TRP A 90 38.61 -17.01 -4.52
C TRP A 90 39.06 -18.43 -4.86
N THR A 91 40.04 -18.93 -4.12
CA THR A 91 40.39 -20.36 -4.18
C THR A 91 39.28 -21.19 -3.52
N GLU A 92 39.21 -22.47 -3.86
CA GLU A 92 38.25 -23.41 -3.28
C GLU A 92 38.43 -23.51 -1.75
N GLU A 93 39.67 -23.56 -1.27
CA GLU A 93 40.00 -23.56 0.16
C GLU A 93 39.51 -22.29 0.89
N GLU A 94 39.64 -21.11 0.27
CA GLU A 94 39.10 -19.88 0.85
C GLU A 94 37.57 -19.85 0.78
N THR A 95 37.00 -20.46 -0.26
CA THR A 95 35.55 -20.55 -0.43
C THR A 95 34.94 -21.41 0.67
N ASP A 96 35.52 -22.58 0.94
CA ASP A 96 35.07 -23.48 2.01
C ASP A 96 35.31 -22.91 3.40
N LYS A 97 36.37 -22.11 3.57
CA LYS A 97 36.69 -21.47 4.85
C LYS A 97 35.74 -20.32 5.20
N TRP A 98 35.37 -19.52 4.21
CA TRP A 98 34.65 -18.26 4.43
C TRP A 98 33.19 -18.32 4.03
N PHE A 99 32.77 -19.31 3.25
CA PHE A 99 31.42 -19.45 2.74
C PHE A 99 30.85 -20.82 3.08
N THR A 100 29.54 -20.87 3.24
CA THR A 100 28.80 -22.12 3.45
C THR A 100 27.79 -22.24 2.33
N VAL A 101 27.79 -23.39 1.65
CA VAL A 101 26.79 -23.68 0.61
C VAL A 101 25.42 -23.73 1.27
N PRO A 102 24.43 -22.94 0.82
CA PRO A 102 23.11 -22.93 1.41
C PRO A 102 22.39 -24.26 1.18
N ASP A 103 21.59 -24.70 2.17
CA ASP A 103 20.72 -25.87 2.04
C ASP A 103 19.73 -25.67 0.88
N SER A 104 19.55 -26.70 0.05
CA SER A 104 18.63 -26.68 -1.09
C SER A 104 17.19 -26.34 -0.67
N ARG A 105 16.78 -26.71 0.55
CA ARG A 105 15.46 -26.35 1.10
C ARG A 105 15.28 -24.84 1.27
N TRP A 106 16.33 -24.14 1.72
CA TRP A 106 16.26 -22.68 1.89
C TRP A 106 16.23 -21.97 0.54
N VAL A 107 16.99 -22.48 -0.45
CA VAL A 107 16.98 -21.97 -1.81
C VAL A 107 15.61 -22.12 -2.46
N GLU A 108 14.97 -23.30 -2.30
CA GLU A 108 13.64 -23.55 -2.85
C GLU A 108 12.57 -22.66 -2.19
N SER A 109 12.61 -22.54 -0.85
CA SER A 109 11.71 -21.64 -0.12
C SER A 109 11.84 -20.18 -0.57
N LEU A 110 13.08 -19.71 -0.81
CA LEU A 110 13.33 -18.37 -1.31
C LEU A 110 12.80 -18.18 -2.73
N SER A 111 12.96 -19.18 -3.59
CA SER A 111 12.42 -19.22 -4.96
C SER A 111 10.89 -19.11 -4.96
N GLU A 112 10.22 -19.90 -4.11
CA GLU A 112 8.77 -19.88 -3.99
C GLU A 112 8.26 -18.54 -3.43
N ALA A 113 8.90 -18.01 -2.39
CA ALA A 113 8.57 -16.70 -1.82
C ALA A 113 8.73 -15.56 -2.84
N ASN A 114 9.78 -15.61 -3.67
CA ASN A 114 9.97 -14.64 -4.76
C ASN A 114 8.89 -14.77 -5.83
N ARG A 115 8.52 -15.99 -6.21
CA ARG A 115 7.44 -16.23 -7.19
C ARG A 115 6.10 -15.68 -6.70
N GLN A 116 5.78 -15.85 -5.42
CA GLN A 116 4.58 -15.28 -4.82
C GLN A 116 4.60 -13.75 -4.83
N LYS A 117 5.74 -13.12 -4.51
CA LYS A 117 5.89 -11.66 -4.58
C LYS A 117 5.70 -11.14 -6.01
N VAL A 118 6.33 -11.78 -6.99
CA VAL A 118 6.19 -11.41 -8.41
C VAL A 118 4.73 -11.55 -8.85
N ASN A 119 4.08 -12.67 -8.54
CA ASN A 119 2.67 -12.87 -8.88
C ASN A 119 1.75 -11.84 -8.21
N LYS A 120 2.06 -11.42 -6.98
CA LYS A 120 1.31 -10.35 -6.30
C LYS A 120 1.51 -9.00 -6.99
N ILE A 121 2.71 -8.70 -7.47
CA ILE A 121 2.99 -7.46 -8.21
C ILE A 121 2.26 -7.48 -9.56
N LEU A 122 2.36 -8.59 -10.30
CA LEU A 122 1.76 -8.74 -11.63
C LEU A 122 0.23 -8.88 -11.59
N GLY A 123 -0.32 -9.55 -10.59
CA GLY A 123 -1.77 -9.68 -10.40
C GLY A 123 -2.44 -8.46 -9.77
N ALA A 124 -1.67 -7.54 -9.18
CA ALA A 124 -2.13 -6.24 -8.73
C ALA A 124 -1.94 -5.13 -9.80
N ALA A 125 -1.31 -5.45 -10.93
CA ALA A 125 -1.29 -4.59 -12.11
C ALA A 125 -2.58 -4.86 -12.92
N PRO A 126 -3.36 -3.81 -13.26
CA PRO A 126 -4.63 -3.94 -13.99
C PRO A 126 -4.45 -4.41 -15.44
#